data_AF-A0A9K3IUX3-F1
#
_entry.id   AF-A0A9K3IUX3-F1
#
_cell.length_a   1.000
_cell.length_b   1.000
_cell.length_c   1.000
_cell.angle_alpha   90.00
_cell.angle_beta   90.00
_cell.angle_gamma   90.00
#
_symmetry.space_group_name_H-M   'P 1'
#
loop_
_entity.id
_entity.type
_entity.pdbx_description
1 polymer ?
#
loop_
_entity_poly.entity_id
_entity_poly.type
_entity_poly.pdbx_seq_one_letter_code
_entity_poly.pdbx_strand_id
1 'polypeptide(L)'
;MLWMRHHGVINVANSILNSIDLDQTVAHLMVTARSDGYTQGCTECTQHVNDALKVDWDNSRSATRGVDTEAAHAAAKTEYNNLRFPVMDLVTAALQSNDFVA
;
A
#
# COMPACT_ATOMS: atom_id res chain seq x y z
N MET A 1 15.88 -26.15 -18.19
CA MET A 1 14.53 -25.62 -17.85
C MET A 1 13.92 -26.13 -16.53
N LEU A 2 14.02 -27.42 -16.13
CA LEU A 2 13.30 -27.95 -14.95
C LEU A 2 13.67 -27.26 -13.61
N TRP A 3 14.95 -26.91 -13.42
CA TRP A 3 15.45 -26.24 -12.22
C TRP A 3 14.95 -24.80 -12.06
N MET A 4 15.01 -23.97 -13.12
CA MET A 4 14.41 -22.63 -13.09
C MET A 4 12.89 -22.68 -12.88
N ARG A 5 12.21 -23.67 -13.47
CA ARG A 5 10.76 -23.85 -13.31
C ARG A 5 10.38 -24.21 -11.87
N HIS A 6 11.19 -25.00 -11.16
CA HIS A 6 10.91 -25.42 -9.78
C HIS A 6 11.47 -24.47 -8.71
N HIS A 7 12.63 -23.85 -8.92
CA HIS A 7 13.33 -23.08 -7.89
C HIS A 7 13.44 -21.59 -8.23
N GLY A 8 13.54 -21.23 -9.51
CA GLY A 8 13.70 -19.84 -9.95
C GLY A 8 12.48 -18.98 -9.60
N VAL A 9 11.28 -19.46 -9.92
CA VAL A 9 10.02 -18.73 -9.63
C VAL A 9 9.83 -18.51 -8.13
N ILE A 10 10.10 -19.52 -7.31
CA ILE A 10 9.98 -19.43 -5.84
C ILE A 10 10.99 -18.42 -5.28
N ASN A 11 12.23 -18.41 -5.76
CA ASN A 11 13.25 -17.47 -5.28
C ASN A 11 12.95 -16.02 -5.68
N VAL A 12 12.43 -15.80 -6.88
CA VAL A 12 11.97 -14.46 -7.31
C VAL A 12 10.80 -13.99 -6.46
N ALA A 13 9.79 -14.84 -6.25
CA ALA A 13 8.66 -14.52 -5.40
C ALA A 13 9.09 -14.20 -3.96
N ASN A 14 9.98 -15.00 -3.37
CA ASN A 14 10.53 -14.74 -2.05
C ASN A 14 11.32 -13.44 -1.98
N SER A 15 12.07 -13.08 -3.03
CA SER A 15 12.82 -11.82 -3.06
C SER A 15 11.90 -10.60 -3.10
N ILE A 16 10.75 -10.69 -3.76
CA ILE A 16 9.72 -9.65 -3.77
C ILE A 16 9.01 -9.59 -2.42
N LEU A 17 8.52 -10.73 -1.93
CA LEU A 17 7.72 -10.81 -0.70
C LEU A 17 8.51 -10.48 0.57
N ASN A 18 9.84 -10.64 0.55
CA ASN A 18 10.71 -10.26 1.67
C ASN A 18 11.47 -8.94 1.40
N SER A 19 11.05 -8.16 0.41
CA SER A 19 11.66 -6.85 0.15
C SER A 19 11.28 -5.87 1.27
N ILE A 20 12.29 -5.21 1.83
CA ILE A 20 12.08 -4.13 2.81
C ILE A 20 11.27 -2.97 2.22
N ASP A 21 11.42 -2.70 0.92
CA ASP A 21 10.69 -1.65 0.23
C ASP A 21 9.18 -2.00 0.18
N LEU A 22 8.85 -3.28 -0.07
CA LEU A 22 7.46 -3.74 -0.03
C LEU A 22 6.87 -3.58 1.37
N ASP A 23 7.58 -4.04 2.39
CA ASP A 23 7.14 -3.96 3.79
C ASP A 23 6.89 -2.51 4.21
N GLN A 24 7.81 -1.59 3.89
CA GLN A 24 7.69 -0.18 4.23
C GLN A 24 6.52 0.49 3.49
N THR A 25 6.39 0.27 2.18
CA THR A 25 5.31 0.87 1.39
C THR A 25 3.94 0.32 1.80
N VAL A 26 3.83 -0.98 2.11
CA VAL A 26 2.60 -1.59 2.62
C VAL A 26 2.25 -1.04 4.01
N ALA A 27 3.23 -0.90 4.92
CA ALA A 27 3.00 -0.30 6.22
C ALA A 27 2.51 1.16 6.10
N HIS A 28 3.12 1.95 5.22
CA HIS A 28 2.71 3.32 4.94
C HIS A 28 1.28 3.38 4.39
N LEU A 29 0.93 2.51 3.44
CA LEU A 29 -0.41 2.39 2.89
C LEU A 29 -1.44 2.03 3.98
N MET A 30 -1.13 1.08 4.87
CA MET A 30 -2.04 0.70 5.95
C MET A 30 -2.30 1.83 6.94
N VAL A 31 -1.26 2.58 7.31
CA VAL A 31 -1.39 3.71 8.24
C VAL A 31 -2.25 4.82 7.63
N THR A 32 -2.01 5.18 6.38
CA THR A 32 -2.79 6.23 5.70
C THR A 32 -4.24 5.82 5.47
N ALA A 33 -4.48 4.57 5.03
CA ALA A 33 -5.83 4.02 4.89
C ALA A 33 -6.61 4.02 6.22
N ARG A 34 -5.96 3.65 7.33
CA ARG A 34 -6.57 3.68 8.66
C ARG A 34 -6.93 5.11 9.07
N SER A 35 -6.05 6.07 8.83
CA SER A 35 -6.30 7.48 9.16
C SER A 35 -7.47 8.05 8.34
N ASP A 36 -7.53 7.71 7.05
CA ASP A 36 -8.62 8.11 6.15
C ASP A 36 -9.96 7.52 6.58
N GLY A 37 -10.01 6.21 6.84
CA GLY A 37 -11.19 5.55 7.36
C GLY A 37 -11.66 6.10 8.72
N TYR A 38 -10.72 6.49 9.60
CA TYR A 38 -11.06 7.15 10.87
C TYR A 38 -11.74 8.51 10.63
N THR A 39 -11.21 9.35 9.74
CA THR A 39 -11.83 10.63 9.37
C THR A 39 -13.24 10.45 8.80
N GLN A 40 -13.40 9.49 7.88
CA GLN A 40 -14.71 9.18 7.28
C GLN A 40 -15.71 8.70 8.33
N GLY A 41 -15.30 7.78 9.21
CA GLY A 41 -16.15 7.26 10.28
C GLY A 41 -16.54 8.32 11.31
N CYS A 42 -15.63 9.23 11.68
CA CYS A 42 -15.96 10.37 12.54
C CYS A 42 -16.98 11.30 11.87
N THR A 43 -16.83 11.54 10.56
CA THR A 43 -17.75 12.40 9.80
C THR A 43 -19.16 11.79 9.75
N GLU A 44 -19.26 10.49 9.43
CA GLU A 44 -20.53 9.76 9.41
C GLU A 44 -21.21 9.73 10.79
N CYS A 45 -20.44 9.43 11.84
CA CYS A 45 -20.95 9.40 13.21
C CYS A 45 -21.47 10.76 13.67
N THR A 46 -20.69 11.84 13.44
CA THR A 46 -21.11 13.20 13.75
C THR A 46 -22.40 13.56 13.02
N GLN A 47 -22.52 13.21 11.73
CA GLN A 47 -23.74 13.45 10.96
C GLN A 47 -24.95 12.77 11.59
N HIS A 48 -24.85 11.47 11.90
CA HIS A 48 -25.94 10.73 12.53
C HIS A 48 -26.38 11.31 13.88
N VAL A 49 -25.42 11.73 14.71
CA VAL A 49 -25.71 12.35 16.02
C VAL A 49 -26.38 13.71 15.85
N ASN A 50 -25.87 14.56 14.95
CA ASN A 50 -26.46 15.85 14.64
C ASN A 50 -27.92 15.70 14.18
N ASP A 51 -28.19 14.74 13.31
CA ASP A 51 -29.53 14.48 12.80
C ASP A 51 -30.49 13.98 13.88
N ALA A 52 -30.03 13.06 14.74
CA ALA A 52 -30.85 12.46 15.78
C ALA A 52 -31.16 13.43 16.92
N LEU A 53 -30.15 14.19 17.37
CA LEU A 53 -30.25 15.04 18.55
C LEU A 53 -30.54 16.51 18.22
N LYS A 54 -30.57 16.88 16.93
CA LYS A 54 -30.72 18.26 16.45
C LYS A 54 -29.66 19.20 17.05
N VAL A 55 -28.42 18.72 17.07
CA VAL A 55 -27.22 19.47 17.48
C VAL A 55 -26.33 19.75 16.27
N ASP A 56 -25.35 20.64 16.43
CA ASP A 56 -24.41 21.03 15.38
C ASP A 56 -22.96 20.78 15.84
N TRP A 57 -22.60 19.51 15.96
CA TRP A 57 -21.22 19.12 16.26
C TRP A 57 -20.40 19.09 14.99
N ASP A 58 -19.15 19.53 15.10
CA ASP A 58 -18.17 19.51 14.03
C ASP A 58 -17.04 18.50 14.33
N ASN A 59 -16.03 18.47 13.47
CA ASN A 59 -14.84 17.63 13.64
C ASN A 59 -13.71 18.33 14.43
N SER A 60 -13.98 19.44 15.13
CA SER A 60 -12.95 20.25 15.80
C SER A 60 -12.17 19.52 16.90
N ARG A 61 -12.71 18.41 17.38
CA ARG A 61 -12.09 17.54 18.39
C ARG A 61 -11.55 16.22 17.83
N SER A 62 -11.62 16.03 16.51
CA SER A 62 -11.05 14.86 15.85
C SER A 62 -9.52 14.86 15.93
N ALA A 63 -8.94 13.67 16.13
CA ALA A 63 -7.50 13.46 16.02
C ALA A 63 -6.95 13.75 14.61
N THR A 64 -7.80 13.74 13.59
CA THR A 64 -7.44 14.01 12.19
C THR A 64 -7.81 15.43 11.74
N ARG A 65 -8.16 16.32 12.67
CA ARG A 65 -8.54 17.69 12.33
C ARG A 65 -7.44 18.41 11.55
N GLY A 66 -7.82 18.99 10.40
CA GLY A 66 -6.92 19.76 9.55
C GLY A 66 -5.91 18.93 8.77
N VAL A 67 -6.03 17.60 8.81
CA VAL A 67 -5.22 16.67 8.03
C VAL A 67 -6.01 16.22 6.82
N ASP A 68 -5.42 16.33 5.63
CA ASP A 68 -5.98 15.76 4.39
C ASP A 68 -5.65 14.27 4.31
N THR A 69 -6.45 13.46 5.02
CA THR A 69 -6.22 12.01 5.11
C THR A 69 -6.53 11.29 3.80
N GLU A 70 -7.47 11.81 3.00
CA GLU A 70 -7.83 11.26 1.70
C GLU A 70 -6.66 11.42 0.72
N ALA A 71 -6.08 12.62 0.61
CA ALA A 71 -4.93 12.85 -0.26
C ALA A 71 -3.71 12.03 0.17
N ALA A 72 -3.46 11.91 1.49
CA ALA A 72 -2.38 11.09 2.02
C ALA A 72 -2.54 9.61 1.64
N HIS A 73 -3.74 9.06 1.77
CA HIS A 73 -4.05 7.68 1.37
C HIS A 73 -3.95 7.48 -0.15
N ALA A 74 -4.44 8.43 -0.95
CA ALA A 74 -4.32 8.39 -2.41
C ALA A 74 -2.85 8.40 -2.87
N ALA A 75 -2.01 9.22 -2.22
CA ALA A 75 -0.57 9.28 -2.48
C ALA A 75 0.12 7.95 -2.12
N ALA A 76 -0.12 7.40 -0.93
CA ALA A 76 0.45 6.11 -0.53
C ALA A 76 0.00 4.95 -1.44
N LYS A 77 -1.25 4.97 -1.90
CA LYS A 77 -1.75 3.98 -2.88
C LYS A 77 -1.05 4.12 -4.23
N THR A 78 -0.78 5.35 -4.66
CA THR A 78 -0.02 5.62 -5.89
C THR A 78 1.42 5.13 -5.77
N GLU A 79 2.06 5.33 -4.62
CA GLU A 79 3.39 4.81 -4.32
C GLU A 79 3.41 3.28 -4.40
N TYR A 80 2.48 2.60 -3.70
CA TYR A 80 2.36 1.14 -3.74
C TYR A 80 2.16 0.59 -5.16
N ASN A 81 1.26 1.18 -5.94
CA ASN A 81 0.97 0.71 -7.30
C ASN A 81 2.15 0.89 -8.26
N ASN A 82 3.05 1.84 -7.98
CA ASN A 82 4.21 2.13 -8.81
C ASN A 82 5.51 1.57 -8.24
N LEU A 83 5.45 0.76 -7.17
CA LEU A 83 6.62 0.19 -6.53
C LEU A 83 7.36 -0.73 -7.51
N ARG A 84 8.68 -0.52 -7.64
CA ARG A 84 9.56 -1.31 -8.50
C ARG A 84 10.59 -2.05 -7.66
N PHE A 85 10.69 -3.35 -7.88
CA PHE A 85 11.69 -4.17 -7.21
C PHE A 85 12.90 -4.39 -8.11
N PRO A 86 14.14 -4.17 -7.61
CA PRO A 86 15.35 -4.42 -8.37
C PRO A 86 15.45 -5.86 -8.91
N VAL A 87 14.85 -6.84 -8.22
CA VAL A 87 14.81 -8.24 -8.68
C VAL A 87 14.10 -8.39 -10.02
N MET A 88 13.12 -7.54 -10.34
CA MET A 88 12.43 -7.59 -11.63
C MET A 88 13.38 -7.21 -12.77
N ASP A 89 14.19 -6.16 -12.59
CA ASP A 89 15.18 -5.75 -13.57
C ASP A 89 16.28 -6.82 -13.74
N LEU A 90 16.69 -7.46 -12.63
CA LEU A 90 17.64 -8.59 -12.65
C LEU A 90 17.08 -9.81 -13.41
N VAL A 91 15.81 -10.15 -13.20
CA VAL A 91 15.13 -11.23 -13.94
C VAL A 91 15.05 -10.89 -15.43
N THR A 92 14.67 -9.66 -15.78
CA THR A 92 14.63 -9.21 -17.18
C THR A 92 16.00 -9.31 -17.85
N ALA A 93 17.07 -8.90 -17.17
CA ALA A 93 18.43 -9.03 -17.68
C ALA A 93 18.85 -10.50 -17.86
N ALA A 94 18.53 -11.36 -16.89
CA ALA A 94 18.85 -12.79 -16.96
C ALA A 94 18.16 -13.48 -18.16
N LEU A 95 16.90 -13.13 -18.43
CA LEU A 95 16.14 -13.65 -19.58
C LEU A 95 16.71 -13.24 -20.94
N GLN A 96 17.51 -12.18 -21.01
CA GLN A 96 18.16 -11.73 -22.25
C GLN A 96 19.48 -12.46 -22.53
N SER A 97 20.03 -13.18 -21.56
CA SER A 97 21.21 -14.02 -21.79
C SER A 97 20.82 -15.25 -22.61
N ASN A 98 21.59 -15.57 -23.65
CA ASN A 98 21.44 -16.86 -24.32
C ASN A 98 21.75 -17.94 -23.28
N ASP A 99 20.75 -18.74 -22.91
CA ASP A 99 20.93 -19.91 -22.05
C ASP A 99 22.14 -20.70 -22.55
N PHE A 100 23.19 -20.85 -21.74
CA PHE A 100 24.24 -21.81 -22.01
C PHE A 100 23.65 -23.20 -21.78
N VAL A 101 23.02 -23.75 -22.81
CA VAL A 101 22.66 -25.16 -22.85
C VAL A 101 23.94 -25.92 -23.17
N ALA A 102 24.54 -26.51 -22.14
CA ALA A 102 25.44 -27.65 -22.31
C ALA A 102 24.61 -28.94 -22.29
#